data_AF-A0A326GAK3-F1
#
_entry.id   AF-A0A326GAK3-F1
#
_cell.length_a   1.000
_cell.length_b   1.000
_cell.length_c   1.000
_cell.angle_alpha   90.00
_cell.angle_beta   90.00
_cell.angle_gamma   90.00
#
_symmetry.space_group_name_H-M   'P 1'
#
loop_
_entity.id
_entity.type
_entity.pdbx_description
1 polymer ?
#
loop_
_entity_poly.entity_id
_entity_poly.type
_entity_poly.pdbx_seq_one_letter_code
_entity_poly.pdbx_strand_id
1 'polypeptide(L)' 'MSLYDQLRHLADSYGLVALLLLFLGLCLWVFRPGAKQQNREVARSILDDDEIEGPNHDR' A
#
# COMPACT_ATOMS: atom_id res chain seq x y z
N MET A 1 -22.00 -28.99 23.26
CA MET A 1 -21.95 -27.87 22.29
C MET A 1 -21.44 -28.42 20.97
N SER A 2 -22.34 -28.59 20.00
CA SER A 2 -22.06 -29.27 18.71
C SER A 2 -21.54 -28.27 17.67
N LEU A 3 -20.74 -28.75 16.71
CA LEU A 3 -20.28 -27.98 15.53
C LEU A 3 -21.46 -27.35 14.75
N TYR A 4 -22.64 -27.95 14.83
CA TYR A 4 -23.87 -27.45 14.20
C TYR A 4 -24.32 -26.08 14.74
N ASP A 5 -24.18 -25.86 16.06
CA ASP A 5 -24.45 -24.54 16.67
C ASP A 5 -23.44 -23.50 16.18
N GLN A 6 -22.16 -23.88 16.07
CA GLN A 6 -21.13 -22.97 15.58
C GLN A 6 -21.38 -22.58 14.12
N LEU A 7 -21.75 -23.52 13.26
CA LEU A 7 -22.07 -23.30 11.84
C LEU A 7 -23.34 -22.47 11.65
N ARG A 8 -24.38 -22.71 12.45
CA ARG A 8 -25.64 -21.96 12.37
C ARG A 8 -25.48 -20.53 12.89
N HIS A 9 -24.71 -20.36 13.96
CA HIS A 9 -24.41 -19.03 14.48
C HIS A 9 -23.56 -18.23 13.50
N LEU A 10 -22.60 -18.90 12.84
CA LEU A 10 -21.89 -18.36 11.70
C LEU A 10 -22.84 -17.96 10.56
N ALA A 11 -23.74 -18.84 10.11
CA ALA A 11 -24.67 -18.59 9.00
C ALA A 11 -25.58 -17.37 9.20
N ASP A 12 -26.03 -17.14 10.44
CA ASP A 12 -26.91 -16.02 10.78
C ASP A 12 -26.14 -14.68 10.89
N SER A 13 -24.86 -14.70 11.26
CA SER A 13 -24.05 -13.48 11.46
C SER A 13 -22.97 -13.21 10.39
N TYR A 14 -22.73 -14.13 9.46
CA TYR A 14 -21.64 -14.05 8.48
C TYR A 14 -21.71 -12.81 7.60
N GLY A 15 -22.92 -12.30 7.30
CA GLY A 15 -23.07 -11.05 6.56
C GLY A 15 -22.47 -9.84 7.31
N LEU A 16 -22.72 -9.75 8.62
CA LEU A 16 -22.16 -8.72 9.49
C LEU A 16 -20.64 -8.87 9.62
N VAL A 17 -20.16 -10.11 9.78
CA VAL A 17 -18.73 -10.41 9.87
C VAL A 17 -18.01 -10.12 8.54
N ALA A 18 -18.63 -10.44 7.40
CA ALA A 18 -18.08 -10.15 6.08
C ALA A 18 -17.96 -8.64 5.84
N LEU A 19 -18.99 -7.86 6.19
CA LEU A 19 -18.96 -6.39 6.15
C LEU A 19 -17.88 -5.82 7.07
N LEU A 20 -17.73 -6.37 8.27
CA LEU A 20 -16.69 -5.99 9.23
C LEU A 20 -15.28 -6.29 8.67
N LEU A 21 -15.04 -7.50 8.16
CA LEU A 21 -13.75 -7.88 7.58
C LEU A 21 -13.41 -7.05 6.33
N LEU A 22 -14.40 -6.78 5.47
CA LEU A 22 -14.25 -5.88 4.33
C LEU A 22 -13.86 -4.47 4.80
N PHE A 23 -14.56 -3.94 5.80
CA PHE A 23 -14.30 -2.64 6.38
C PHE A 23 -12.87 -2.55 6.96
N LEU A 24 -12.46 -3.51 7.79
CA LEU A 24 -11.09 -3.57 8.29
C LEU A 24 -10.07 -3.71 7.15
N GLY A 25 -10.34 -4.55 6.16
CA GLY A 25 -9.48 -4.73 4.99
C GLY A 25 -9.22 -3.41 4.25
N LEU A 26 -10.27 -2.61 4.02
CA LEU A 26 -10.15 -1.28 3.42
C LEU A 26 -9.39 -0.31 4.31
N CYS A 27 -9.67 -0.28 5.61
CA CYS A 27 -8.91 0.55 6.56
C CYS A 27 -7.42 0.19 6.53
N LEU A 28 -7.07 -1.09 6.66
CA LEU A 28 -5.69 -1.56 6.62
C LEU A 28 -5.01 -1.27 5.28
N TRP A 29 -5.74 -1.33 4.17
CA TRP A 29 -5.21 -0.97 2.85
C TRP A 29 -4.83 0.51 2.79
N VAL A 30 -5.67 1.41 3.29
CA VAL A 30 -5.36 2.85 3.36
C VAL A 30 -4.15 3.12 4.26
N PHE A 31 -4.04 2.39 5.38
CA PHE A 31 -2.88 2.49 6.27
C PHE A 31 -1.62 1.83 5.72
N ARG A 32 -1.72 0.93 4.74
CA ARG A 32 -0.56 0.31 4.08
C ARG A 32 0.03 1.33 3.10
N PRO A 33 1.11 2.04 3.46
CA PRO A 33 1.68 3.08 2.63
C PRO A 33 2.58 2.42 1.58
N GLY A 34 1.98 1.76 0.59
CA GLY A 34 2.67 0.98 -0.44
C GLY A 34 3.47 1.81 -1.45
N ALA A 35 3.35 3.14 -1.42
CA ALA A 35 3.91 4.01 -2.46
C ALA A 35 4.84 5.13 -1.93
N LYS A 36 5.14 5.18 -0.63
CA LYS A 36 6.03 6.23 -0.08
C LYS A 36 7.51 5.84 0.01
N GLN A 37 7.84 4.56 -0.17
CA GLN A 37 9.23 4.09 -0.11
C GLN A 37 9.97 4.26 -1.44
N GLN A 38 9.28 4.13 -2.58
CA GLN A 38 9.91 4.12 -3.90
C GLN A 38 10.22 5.52 -4.44
N ASN A 39 9.40 6.53 -4.11
CA ASN A 39 9.62 7.91 -4.56
C ASN A 39 10.79 8.63 -3.87
N ARG A 40 11.35 8.09 -2.78
CA ARG A 40 12.56 8.66 -2.17
C ARG A 40 13.84 8.25 -2.88
N GLU A 41 13.81 7.21 -3.71
CA GLU A 41 14.98 6.71 -4.41
C GLU A 41 15.17 7.40 -5.77
N VAL A 42 14.07 7.72 -6.46
CA VAL A 42 14.09 8.40 -7.77
C VAL A 42 14.51 9.88 -7.67
N ALA A 43 14.25 10.54 -6.54
CA ALA A 43 14.64 11.95 -6.35
C ALA A 43 16.17 12.17 -6.25
N ARG A 44 16.97 11.11 -6.10
CA ARG A 44 18.43 11.22 -6.05
C ARG A 44 19.11 11.07 -7.42
N SER A 45 18.42 10.58 -8.45
CA SER A 45 19.04 10.40 -9.78
C SER A 45 18.97 11.62 -10.68
N ILE A 46 18.20 12.65 -10.31
CA ILE A 46 18.04 13.87 -11.12
C ILE A 46 19.15 14.91 -10.89
N LEU A 47 19.99 14.75 -9.87
CA LEU A 47 21.04 15.71 -9.52
C LEU A 47 22.43 15.35 -10.11
N ASP A 48 22.58 14.18 -10.73
CA ASP A 48 23.88 13.70 -11.28
C ASP A 48 24.04 14.01 -12.79
N ASP A 49 22.95 14.35 -13.51
CA ASP A 49 23.01 14.64 -14.95
C ASP A 49 23.30 16.11 -15.28
N ASP A 50 23.44 16.99 -14.27
CA ASP A 50 23.77 18.40 -14.45
C ASP A 50 25.30 18.66 -14.51
N GLU A 51 26.15 17.63 -14.44
CA GLU A 51 27.62 17.74 -14.51
C GLU A 51 28.20 17.28 -15.86
N ILE A 52 27.43 17.31 -16.95
CA ILE A 52 28.00 17.13 -18.30
C ILE A 52 28.20 18.48 -18.99
N GLU A 53 29.44 18.95 -18.80
CA GLU A 53 30.29 19.51 -19.84
C GLU A 53 29.99 20.95 -20.25
N GLY A 54 30.66 21.87 -19.53
CA GLY A 54 30.85 23.24 -19.99
C GLY A 54 31.53 23.23 -21.37
N PRO A 55 30.95 23.83 -22.41
CA PRO A 55 31.67 24.04 -23.65
C PRO A 55 32.85 24.97 -23.35
N ASN A 56 34.05 24.40 -23.49
CA ASN A 56 35.32 25.09 -23.43
C ASN A 56 35.25 26.41 -24.20
N HIS A 57 35.62 27.48 -23.50
CA HIS A 57 35.84 28.79 -24.10
C HIS A 57 37.32 28.88 -24.49
N ASP A 58 37.72 28.23 -25.59
CA ASP A 58 38.98 28.51 -26.26
C ASP A 58 38.74 29.40 -27.49
N ARG A 59 39.24 30.63 -27.35
CA ARG A 59 39.21 31.72 -28.32
C ARG A 59 40.18 31.48 -29.48
#